data_AF-J0CRX6-F1
#
_entry.id   AF-J0CRX6-F1
#
_cell.length_a   1.000
_cell.length_b   1.000
_cell.length_c   1.000
_cell.angle_alpha   90.00
_cell.angle_beta   90.00
_cell.angle_gamma   90.00
#
_symmetry.space_group_name_H-M   'P 1'
#
loop_
_entity.id
_entity.type
_entity.pdbx_description
1 polymer ?
#
loop_
_entity_poly.entity_id
_entity_poly.type
_entity_poly.pdbx_seq_one_letter_code
_entity_poly.pdbx_strand_id
1 'polypeptide(L)'
;PPEWCRLSTDTAPSFALVQPIPDVIPLGETGRCVCGWVSPPSPQTRKRKCTVYGSYAATTAQVEVTICPSCSARHVYAGPDLRELGLFNFNNQSIYTHELLNSFTSRITAHELPFHAFVTTVAREYLEHRSPVSFVSDDTFRKVWFSFARVQVLGDSFACEICGPNPRCIIFDGVTAGFDETQITSSLKPPTVIQPGAPVRMSVR
;
A
#
# COMPACT_ATOMS: atom_id res chain seq x y z
N PRO A 1 11.47 1.32 1.25
CA PRO A 1 11.48 0.61 -0.05
C PRO A 1 12.08 -0.80 0.11
N PRO A 2 11.62 -1.81 -0.66
CA PRO A 2 12.35 -3.06 -0.88
C PRO A 2 13.81 -2.82 -1.25
N GLU A 3 14.71 -3.73 -0.89
CA GLU A 3 16.15 -3.59 -1.13
C GLU A 3 16.52 -3.46 -2.60
N TRP A 4 15.89 -4.24 -3.48
CA TRP A 4 16.18 -4.24 -4.91
C TRP A 4 15.88 -2.91 -5.63
N CYS A 5 15.03 -2.06 -5.04
CA CYS A 5 14.65 -0.75 -5.61
C CYS A 5 15.32 0.43 -4.90
N ARG A 6 16.26 0.18 -4.00
CA ARG A 6 17.02 1.23 -3.31
C ARG A 6 18.15 1.75 -4.17
N LEU A 7 18.37 3.06 -4.12
CA LEU A 7 19.59 3.67 -4.62
C LEU A 7 20.75 3.37 -3.67
N SER A 8 21.98 3.50 -4.17
CA SER A 8 23.18 3.34 -3.34
C SER A 8 23.27 4.36 -2.20
N THR A 9 22.54 5.48 -2.32
CA THR A 9 22.41 6.54 -1.32
C THR A 9 21.28 6.31 -0.31
N ASP A 10 20.38 5.36 -0.57
CA ASP A 10 19.23 5.13 0.30
C ASP A 10 19.65 4.46 1.61
N THR A 11 19.43 5.17 2.72
CA THR A 11 19.62 4.62 4.06
C THR A 11 18.27 4.18 4.63
N ALA A 12 17.86 2.94 4.35
CA ALA A 12 16.61 2.38 4.85
C ALA A 12 16.78 0.95 5.40
N PRO A 13 16.17 0.61 6.55
CA PRO A 13 16.20 -0.75 7.08
C PRO A 13 15.40 -1.73 6.20
N SER A 14 15.92 -2.95 6.06
CA SER A 14 15.18 -4.13 5.57
C SER A 14 14.65 -4.91 6.78
N PHE A 15 13.42 -5.40 6.67
CA PHE A 15 12.81 -6.21 7.72
C PHE A 15 12.64 -7.64 7.23
N ALA A 16 13.01 -8.59 8.07
CA ALA A 16 12.85 -10.01 7.79
C ALA A 16 11.35 -10.39 7.71
N LEU A 17 11.11 -11.56 7.11
CA LEU A 17 9.80 -12.19 7.13
C LEU A 17 9.37 -12.49 8.57
N VAL A 18 8.17 -12.10 8.95
CA VAL A 18 7.59 -12.54 10.23
C VAL A 18 7.04 -13.94 10.09
N GLN A 19 7.75 -14.87 10.71
CA GLN A 19 7.39 -16.28 10.80
C GLN A 19 7.85 -16.80 12.17
N PRO A 20 6.95 -17.27 13.05
CA PRO A 20 5.49 -17.15 12.97
C PRO A 20 4.99 -15.72 13.27
N ILE A 21 3.80 -15.39 12.80
CA ILE A 21 3.10 -14.16 13.22
C ILE A 21 2.73 -14.29 14.72
N PRO A 22 3.09 -13.32 15.57
CA PRO A 22 2.74 -13.37 16.99
C PRO A 22 1.23 -13.41 17.21
N ASP A 23 0.77 -14.24 18.15
CA ASP A 23 -0.64 -14.29 18.55
C ASP A 23 -1.12 -12.96 19.15
N VAL A 24 -0.22 -12.24 19.82
CA VAL A 24 -0.46 -10.91 20.37
C VAL A 24 0.62 -9.95 19.88
N ILE A 25 0.19 -8.96 19.12
CA ILE A 25 1.00 -7.90 18.55
C ILE A 25 1.01 -6.73 19.57
N PRO A 26 2.17 -6.40 20.17
CA PRO A 26 2.25 -5.36 21.19
C PRO A 26 2.11 -3.95 20.59
N LEU A 27 1.68 -2.99 21.42
CA LEU A 27 1.57 -1.58 21.02
C LEU A 27 2.96 -0.95 20.75
N GLY A 28 4.00 -1.50 21.40
CA GLY A 28 5.36 -0.95 21.37
C GLY A 28 5.49 0.34 22.19
N GLU A 29 6.58 1.08 21.93
CA GLU A 29 6.92 2.29 22.70
C GLU A 29 6.03 3.50 22.35
N THR A 30 5.57 3.59 21.09
CA THR A 30 4.75 4.72 20.63
C THR A 30 3.62 4.25 19.70
N GLY A 31 2.42 4.13 20.25
CA GLY A 31 1.20 4.01 19.47
C GLY A 31 0.81 5.34 18.85
N ARG A 32 0.30 5.35 17.62
CA ARG A 32 -0.15 6.58 16.95
C ARG A 32 -1.62 6.51 16.58
N CYS A 33 -2.32 7.62 16.78
CA CYS A 33 -3.67 7.82 16.29
C CYS A 33 -3.65 8.59 14.96
N VAL A 34 -4.74 8.46 14.19
CA VAL A 34 -4.96 9.20 12.94
C VAL A 34 -4.91 10.72 13.13
N CYS A 35 -5.27 11.24 14.31
CA CYS A 35 -5.19 12.67 14.62
C CYS A 35 -3.76 13.17 14.91
N GLY A 36 -2.74 12.29 14.84
CA GLY A 36 -1.36 12.60 15.18
C GLY A 36 -1.01 12.46 16.65
N TRP A 37 -1.98 12.13 17.52
CA TRP A 37 -1.69 11.86 18.92
C TRP A 37 -0.79 10.63 19.06
N VAL A 38 0.25 10.75 19.89
CA VAL A 38 1.22 9.70 20.20
C VAL A 38 0.99 9.22 21.62
N SER A 39 0.97 7.91 21.83
CA SER A 39 0.77 7.34 23.16
C SER A 39 1.97 7.61 24.06
N PRO A 40 1.74 7.77 25.37
CA PRO A 40 2.83 7.75 26.34
C PRO A 40 3.52 6.37 26.36
N PRO A 41 4.73 6.24 26.91
CA PRO A 41 5.53 4.99 26.90
C PRO A 41 4.91 3.79 27.64
N SER A 42 3.98 4.05 28.57
CA SER A 42 3.27 3.01 29.33
C SER A 42 1.77 3.30 29.36
N PRO A 43 1.09 3.25 28.21
CA PRO A 43 -0.32 3.57 28.15
C PRO A 43 -1.14 2.37 28.65
N GLN A 44 -2.36 2.62 29.13
CA GLN A 44 -3.29 1.53 29.36
C GLN A 44 -3.69 0.93 28.00
N THR A 45 -3.34 -0.34 27.79
CA THR A 45 -3.61 -1.04 26.53
C THR A 45 -4.88 -1.89 26.62
N ARG A 46 -5.49 -2.13 25.46
CA ARG A 46 -6.61 -3.06 25.25
C ARG A 46 -6.25 -3.97 24.09
N LYS A 47 -6.56 -5.25 24.22
CA LYS A 47 -6.39 -6.24 23.14
C LYS A 47 -7.61 -6.21 22.22
N ARG A 48 -7.37 -6.16 20.91
CA ARG A 48 -8.40 -6.23 19.88
C ARG A 48 -8.08 -7.31 18.88
N LYS A 49 -9.10 -8.05 18.45
CA LYS A 49 -8.97 -9.04 17.37
C LYS A 49 -8.60 -8.34 16.06
N CYS A 50 -7.63 -8.87 15.35
CA CYS A 50 -7.20 -8.42 14.04
C CYS A 50 -6.92 -9.62 13.12
N THR A 51 -6.82 -9.34 11.82
CA THR A 51 -6.43 -10.31 10.80
C THR A 51 -5.12 -9.84 10.19
N VAL A 52 -4.14 -10.73 10.12
CA VAL A 52 -2.85 -10.49 9.50
C VAL A 52 -2.81 -11.20 8.15
N TYR A 53 -2.70 -10.44 7.06
CA TYR A 53 -2.70 -10.95 5.68
C TYR A 53 -1.27 -11.09 5.15
N GLY A 54 -0.90 -12.30 4.72
CA GLY A 54 0.34 -12.58 3.96
C GLY A 54 0.04 -13.08 2.55
N SER A 55 1.07 -13.52 1.80
CA SER A 55 0.88 -14.01 0.42
C SER A 55 0.18 -15.35 0.29
N TYR A 56 0.30 -16.25 1.28
CA TYR A 56 -0.23 -17.62 1.18
C TYR A 56 -1.43 -17.88 2.08
N ALA A 57 -1.52 -17.14 3.19
CA ALA A 57 -2.62 -17.27 4.13
C ALA A 57 -2.80 -15.98 4.93
N ALA A 58 -3.97 -15.86 5.55
CA ALA A 58 -4.25 -14.87 6.57
C ALA A 58 -4.53 -15.55 7.91
N THR A 59 -4.01 -14.98 8.99
CA THR A 59 -4.17 -15.52 10.34
C THR A 59 -4.95 -14.54 11.22
N THR A 60 -5.62 -15.07 12.24
CA THR A 60 -6.23 -14.24 13.28
C THR A 60 -5.22 -14.02 14.39
N ALA A 61 -5.03 -12.76 14.79
CA ALA A 61 -4.19 -12.37 15.92
C ALA A 61 -4.91 -11.34 16.80
N GLN A 62 -4.28 -10.93 17.89
CA GLN A 62 -4.70 -9.79 18.70
C GLN A 62 -3.68 -8.67 18.54
N VAL A 63 -4.13 -7.42 18.51
CA VAL A 63 -3.27 -6.24 18.55
C VAL A 63 -3.61 -5.42 19.78
N GLU A 64 -2.57 -4.95 20.47
CA GLU A 64 -2.70 -4.02 21.57
C GLU A 64 -2.89 -2.59 21.04
N VAL A 65 -3.89 -1.91 21.55
CA VAL A 65 -4.22 -0.53 21.21
C VAL A 65 -4.46 0.27 22.48
N THR A 66 -4.32 1.59 22.41
CA THR A 66 -4.72 2.50 23.49
C THR A 66 -5.77 3.50 23.02
N ILE A 67 -6.48 4.09 23.97
CA ILE A 67 -7.52 5.10 23.69
C ILE A 67 -6.84 6.45 23.47
N CYS A 68 -7.12 7.06 22.33
CA CYS A 68 -6.74 8.42 22.02
C CYS A 68 -7.71 9.39 22.73
N PRO A 69 -7.22 10.30 23.59
CA PRO A 69 -8.06 11.26 24.30
C PRO A 69 -8.61 12.37 23.38
N SER A 70 -7.94 12.63 22.26
CA SER A 70 -8.32 13.71 21.33
C SER A 70 -9.43 13.32 20.35
N CYS A 71 -9.65 12.02 20.14
CA CYS A 71 -10.63 11.51 19.18
C CYS A 71 -11.88 11.00 19.91
N SER A 72 -13.00 11.70 19.79
CA SER A 72 -14.27 11.36 20.46
C SER A 72 -15.22 10.47 19.64
N ALA A 73 -14.83 10.04 18.43
CA ALA A 73 -15.69 9.33 17.47
C ALA A 73 -15.18 7.91 17.12
N ARG A 74 -15.57 7.35 15.96
CA ARG A 74 -15.26 5.97 15.50
C ARG A 74 -13.77 5.58 15.50
N HIS A 75 -12.83 6.53 15.56
CA HIS A 75 -11.38 6.30 15.45
C HIS A 75 -10.67 6.54 16.80
N VAL A 76 -11.18 5.90 17.87
CA VAL A 76 -10.69 6.09 19.24
C VAL A 76 -9.31 5.47 19.46
N TYR A 77 -8.88 4.51 18.65
CA TYR A 77 -7.75 3.66 19.00
C TYR A 77 -6.46 4.08 18.30
N ALA A 78 -5.45 4.40 19.10
CA ALA A 78 -4.07 4.48 18.66
C ALA A 78 -3.46 3.08 18.67
N GLY A 79 -2.82 2.70 17.57
CA GLY A 79 -2.21 1.39 17.41
C GLY A 79 -0.72 1.46 17.08
N PRO A 80 -0.07 0.29 17.02
CA PRO A 80 1.37 0.19 16.77
C PRO A 80 1.72 0.48 15.31
N ASP A 81 2.95 0.92 15.07
CA ASP A 81 3.52 1.13 13.73
C ASP A 81 3.87 -0.20 13.03
N LEU A 82 4.37 -1.18 13.79
CA LEU A 82 4.69 -2.56 13.37
C LEU A 82 5.78 -2.74 12.31
N ARG A 83 6.40 -1.64 11.84
CA ARG A 83 7.44 -1.68 10.82
C ARG A 83 8.60 -2.60 11.17
N GLU A 84 9.07 -2.59 12.41
CA GLU A 84 10.17 -3.44 12.90
C GLU A 84 9.86 -4.93 12.81
N LEU A 85 8.57 -5.26 12.91
CA LEU A 85 8.06 -6.60 12.67
C LEU A 85 7.75 -6.80 11.19
N GLY A 86 8.23 -6.01 10.22
CA GLY A 86 7.87 -6.24 8.81
C GLY A 86 6.36 -6.32 8.54
N LEU A 87 5.55 -5.63 9.34
CA LEU A 87 4.09 -5.61 9.27
C LEU A 87 3.63 -4.17 9.08
N PHE A 88 2.53 -4.01 8.34
CA PHE A 88 1.89 -2.74 8.08
C PHE A 88 0.50 -2.72 8.72
N ASN A 89 0.32 -1.84 9.70
CA ASN A 89 -0.95 -1.64 10.36
C ASN A 89 -1.85 -0.69 9.56
N PHE A 90 -2.82 -1.23 8.82
CA PHE A 90 -3.74 -0.40 8.01
C PHE A 90 -4.80 0.30 8.86
N ASN A 91 -5.40 -0.40 9.84
CA ASN A 91 -6.52 0.15 10.64
C ASN A 91 -6.76 -0.54 12.01
N ASN A 92 -5.77 -1.21 12.60
CA ASN A 92 -5.84 -2.01 13.82
C ASN A 92 -6.73 -3.28 13.74
N GLN A 93 -7.44 -3.49 12.64
CA GLN A 93 -8.26 -4.69 12.42
C GLN A 93 -7.70 -5.53 11.26
N SER A 94 -7.12 -4.88 10.26
CA SER A 94 -6.46 -5.49 9.12
C SER A 94 -5.00 -5.05 9.12
N ILE A 95 -4.11 -6.02 9.23
CA ILE A 95 -2.65 -5.85 9.23
C ILE A 95 -2.13 -6.65 8.05
N TYR A 96 -1.13 -6.13 7.35
CA TYR A 96 -0.60 -6.74 6.12
C TYR A 96 0.89 -6.94 6.27
N THR A 97 1.42 -8.07 5.80
CA THR A 97 2.87 -8.27 5.80
C THR A 97 3.54 -7.36 4.77
N HIS A 98 4.72 -6.85 5.08
CA HIS A 98 5.56 -6.18 4.09
C HIS A 98 5.89 -7.12 2.94
N GLU A 99 6.02 -8.42 3.20
CA GLU A 99 6.20 -9.45 2.18
C GLU A 99 5.10 -9.40 1.10
N LEU A 100 3.82 -9.45 1.50
CA LEU A 100 2.69 -9.40 0.58
C LEU A 100 2.68 -8.10 -0.24
N LEU A 101 2.88 -6.97 0.44
CA LEU A 101 2.81 -5.65 -0.19
C LEU A 101 4.01 -5.40 -1.12
N ASN A 102 5.20 -5.81 -0.72
CA ASN A 102 6.40 -5.75 -1.55
C ASN A 102 6.33 -6.75 -2.71
N SER A 103 5.70 -7.92 -2.54
CA SER A 103 5.47 -8.89 -3.62
C SER A 103 4.66 -8.26 -4.75
N PHE A 104 3.61 -7.49 -4.42
CA PHE A 104 2.88 -6.73 -5.43
C PHE A 104 3.78 -5.68 -6.09
N THR A 105 4.47 -4.84 -5.31
CA THR A 105 5.39 -3.82 -5.84
C THR A 105 6.41 -4.43 -6.80
N SER A 106 7.08 -5.51 -6.42
CA SER A 106 8.08 -6.18 -7.26
C SER A 106 7.50 -6.70 -8.58
N ARG A 107 6.25 -7.20 -8.56
CA ARG A 107 5.62 -7.74 -9.77
C ARG A 107 5.16 -6.65 -10.72
N ILE A 108 4.50 -5.60 -10.22
CA ILE A 108 4.03 -4.49 -11.07
C ILE A 108 5.18 -3.72 -11.71
N THR A 109 6.37 -3.70 -11.09
CA THR A 109 7.56 -3.06 -11.67
C THR A 109 8.31 -3.95 -12.64
N ALA A 110 8.13 -5.27 -12.55
CA ALA A 110 8.79 -6.23 -13.45
C ALA A 110 7.97 -6.52 -14.71
N HIS A 111 6.64 -6.44 -14.64
CA HIS A 111 5.74 -6.66 -15.77
C HIS A 111 4.40 -5.96 -15.53
N GLU A 112 3.64 -5.77 -16.62
CA GLU A 112 2.28 -5.23 -16.55
C GLU A 112 1.37 -6.17 -15.75
N LEU A 113 1.08 -5.81 -14.50
CA LEU A 113 0.21 -6.59 -13.61
C LEU A 113 -0.89 -5.71 -13.00
N PRO A 114 -2.16 -5.87 -13.40
CA PRO A 114 -3.26 -5.16 -12.77
C PRO A 114 -3.52 -5.68 -11.35
N PHE A 115 -4.07 -4.82 -10.48
CA PHE A 115 -4.50 -5.20 -9.13
C PHE A 115 -5.37 -6.47 -9.12
N HIS A 116 -6.33 -6.55 -10.04
CA HIS A 116 -7.24 -7.68 -10.16
C HIS A 116 -6.51 -9.02 -10.35
N ALA A 117 -5.50 -9.04 -11.23
CA ALA A 117 -4.73 -10.25 -11.52
C ALA A 117 -3.91 -10.69 -10.29
N PHE A 118 -3.30 -9.73 -9.58
CA PHE A 118 -2.57 -10.02 -8.35
C PHE A 118 -3.49 -10.57 -7.25
N VAL A 119 -4.60 -9.88 -6.96
CA VAL A 119 -5.58 -10.27 -5.95
C VAL A 119 -6.16 -11.65 -6.27
N THR A 120 -6.48 -11.91 -7.53
CA THR A 120 -6.95 -13.24 -7.98
C THR A 120 -5.90 -14.33 -7.75
N THR A 121 -4.62 -14.03 -8.02
CA THR A 121 -3.53 -15.00 -7.79
C THR A 121 -3.36 -15.30 -6.31
N VAL A 122 -3.32 -14.29 -5.45
CA VAL A 122 -3.22 -14.47 -3.99
C VAL A 122 -4.45 -15.21 -3.45
N ALA A 123 -5.65 -14.91 -3.93
CA ALA A 123 -6.86 -15.63 -3.53
C ALA A 123 -6.81 -17.12 -3.91
N ARG A 124 -6.21 -17.47 -5.05
CA ARG A 124 -5.96 -18.88 -5.43
C ARG A 124 -4.94 -19.54 -4.52
N GLU A 125 -3.86 -18.85 -4.17
CA GLU A 125 -2.88 -19.34 -3.19
C GLU A 125 -3.54 -19.64 -1.83
N TYR A 126 -4.46 -18.78 -1.39
CA TYR A 126 -5.21 -18.98 -0.14
C TYR A 126 -6.09 -20.23 -0.19
N LEU A 127 -6.68 -20.55 -1.34
CA LEU A 127 -7.45 -21.78 -1.53
C LEU A 127 -6.55 -23.01 -1.47
N GLU A 128 -5.42 -22.98 -2.17
CA GLU A 128 -4.44 -24.08 -2.21
C GLU A 128 -3.88 -24.37 -0.82
N HIS A 129 -3.50 -23.33 -0.08
CA HIS A 129 -2.92 -23.43 1.25
C HIS A 129 -3.97 -23.54 2.38
N ARG A 130 -5.26 -23.62 2.04
CA ARG A 130 -6.38 -23.73 2.99
C ARG A 130 -6.37 -22.64 4.07
N SER A 131 -6.13 -21.41 3.65
CA SER A 131 -6.17 -20.24 4.53
C SER A 131 -7.49 -20.19 5.31
N PRO A 132 -7.47 -19.95 6.63
CA PRO A 132 -8.69 -19.89 7.44
C PRO A 132 -9.53 -18.63 7.16
N VAL A 133 -8.95 -17.64 6.48
CA VAL A 133 -9.61 -16.38 6.11
C VAL A 133 -9.40 -16.14 4.62
N SER A 134 -10.46 -15.76 3.91
CA SER A 134 -10.39 -15.39 2.50
C SER A 134 -9.56 -14.12 2.29
N PHE A 135 -8.95 -14.00 1.11
CA PHE A 135 -8.26 -12.77 0.75
C PHE A 135 -9.25 -11.61 0.52
N VAL A 136 -8.75 -10.38 0.60
CA VAL A 136 -9.59 -9.17 0.51
C VAL A 136 -9.99 -8.87 -0.95
N SER A 137 -11.01 -8.01 -1.11
CA SER A 137 -11.43 -7.50 -2.42
C SER A 137 -10.37 -6.62 -3.09
N ASP A 138 -10.46 -6.49 -4.41
CA ASP A 138 -9.61 -5.62 -5.24
C ASP A 138 -9.54 -4.18 -4.72
N ASP A 139 -10.70 -3.58 -4.40
CA ASP A 139 -10.76 -2.21 -3.90
C ASP A 139 -10.07 -2.06 -2.53
N THR A 140 -10.21 -3.07 -1.67
CA THR A 140 -9.57 -3.08 -0.35
C THR A 140 -8.06 -3.21 -0.50
N PHE A 141 -7.58 -4.17 -1.29
CA PHE A 141 -6.15 -4.36 -1.49
C PHE A 141 -5.50 -3.12 -2.12
N ARG A 142 -6.16 -2.51 -3.11
CA ARG A 142 -5.71 -1.26 -3.74
C ARG A 142 -5.54 -0.14 -2.72
N LYS A 143 -6.53 0.09 -1.85
CA LYS A 143 -6.46 1.09 -0.78
C LYS A 143 -5.30 0.82 0.18
N VAL A 144 -5.11 -0.43 0.58
CA VAL A 144 -4.03 -0.84 1.48
C VAL A 144 -2.68 -0.59 0.85
N TRP A 145 -2.47 -1.03 -0.39
CA TRP A 145 -1.20 -0.86 -1.08
C TRP A 145 -0.85 0.61 -1.28
N PHE A 146 -1.80 1.46 -1.70
CA PHE A 146 -1.53 2.90 -1.81
C PHE A 146 -1.23 3.54 -0.45
N SER A 147 -1.89 3.12 0.64
CA SER A 147 -1.54 3.58 1.98
C SER A 147 -0.13 3.15 2.39
N PHE A 148 0.28 1.93 2.05
CA PHE A 148 1.63 1.45 2.30
C PHE A 148 2.68 2.20 1.47
N ALA A 149 2.44 2.38 0.17
CA ALA A 149 3.32 3.13 -0.71
C ALA A 149 3.53 4.57 -0.23
N ARG A 150 2.49 5.21 0.32
CA ARG A 150 2.59 6.57 0.88
C ARG A 150 3.49 6.69 2.11
N VAL A 151 3.63 5.64 2.92
CA VAL A 151 4.52 5.65 4.09
C VAL A 151 5.94 5.21 3.74
N GLN A 152 6.14 4.59 2.58
CA GLN A 152 7.47 4.41 2.03
C GLN A 152 7.97 5.78 1.57
N VAL A 153 8.94 6.33 2.29
CA VAL A 153 9.66 7.53 1.84
C VAL A 153 10.47 7.13 0.60
N LEU A 154 9.84 7.20 -0.57
CA LEU A 154 10.48 7.11 -1.88
C LEU A 154 11.03 8.50 -2.20
N GLY A 155 11.98 8.91 -1.37
CA GLY A 155 12.62 10.22 -1.43
C GLY A 155 13.69 10.20 -2.49
N ASP A 156 13.27 10.38 -3.74
CA ASP A 156 13.98 11.13 -4.74
C ASP A 156 12.91 11.70 -5.64
N SER A 157 12.71 13.00 -5.48
CA SER A 157 11.68 13.71 -6.19
C SER A 157 11.89 13.51 -7.69
N PHE A 158 11.00 12.75 -8.34
CA PHE A 158 10.62 12.98 -9.74
C PHE A 158 9.94 14.35 -9.86
N ALA A 159 10.57 15.38 -9.30
CA ALA A 159 10.26 16.76 -9.54
C ALA A 159 10.93 17.10 -10.85
N CYS A 160 10.14 17.63 -11.79
CA CYS A 160 10.73 18.28 -12.92
C CYS A 160 11.63 19.41 -12.39
N GLU A 161 12.88 19.48 -12.82
CA GLU A 161 13.81 20.56 -12.40
C GLU A 161 13.26 21.95 -12.74
N ILE A 162 12.34 22.03 -13.69
CA ILE A 162 11.69 23.27 -14.14
C ILE A 162 10.36 23.51 -13.39
N CYS A 163 9.54 22.48 -13.22
CA CYS A 163 8.18 22.64 -12.67
C CYS A 163 8.05 22.28 -11.19
N GLY A 164 9.12 21.79 -10.57
CA GLY A 164 9.11 21.30 -9.20
C GLY A 164 8.27 20.01 -9.04
N PRO A 165 7.86 19.68 -7.80
CA PRO A 165 7.20 18.42 -7.47
C PRO A 165 5.75 18.30 -7.98
N ASN A 166 5.15 19.38 -8.49
CA ASN A 166 3.75 19.42 -8.94
C ASN A 166 3.64 20.01 -10.35
N PRO A 167 4.17 19.35 -11.40
CA PRO A 167 4.04 19.84 -12.77
C PRO A 167 2.57 19.83 -13.21
N ARG A 168 2.21 20.78 -14.07
CA ARG A 168 0.84 20.91 -14.61
C ARG A 168 0.42 19.71 -15.47
N CYS A 169 1.39 18.98 -16.03
CA CYS A 169 1.19 17.77 -16.81
C CYS A 169 2.32 16.79 -16.48
N ILE A 170 1.96 15.54 -16.16
CA ILE A 170 2.90 14.45 -15.93
C ILE A 170 2.68 13.44 -17.04
N ILE A 171 3.75 13.08 -17.77
CA ILE A 171 3.73 12.00 -18.75
C ILE A 171 4.42 10.81 -18.09
N PHE A 172 3.66 9.75 -17.83
CA PHE A 172 4.20 8.46 -17.42
C PHE A 172 4.25 7.56 -18.65
N ASP A 173 5.44 7.13 -19.04
CA ASP A 173 5.61 6.08 -20.06
C ASP A 173 5.31 4.73 -19.39
N GLY A 174 4.08 4.24 -19.56
CA GLY A 174 3.62 2.99 -18.94
C GLY A 174 2.32 3.05 -18.13
N VAL A 175 1.36 3.93 -18.46
CA VAL A 175 0.01 3.86 -17.88
C VAL A 175 -1.05 3.82 -18.98
N THR A 176 -1.71 2.67 -19.12
CA THR A 176 -2.99 2.58 -19.82
C THR A 176 -4.09 2.99 -18.84
N ALA A 177 -4.45 4.27 -18.83
CA ALA A 177 -5.62 4.75 -18.11
C ALA A 177 -6.87 4.53 -18.96
N GLY A 178 -7.62 3.47 -18.66
CA GLY A 178 -8.98 3.28 -19.17
C GLY A 178 -9.97 4.01 -18.25
N PHE A 179 -10.77 4.91 -18.82
CA PHE A 179 -11.88 5.54 -18.11
C PHE A 179 -13.19 4.92 -18.61
N ASP A 180 -14.19 4.86 -17.74
CA ASP A 180 -15.55 4.50 -18.13
C ASP A 180 -16.09 5.51 -19.15
N GLU A 181 -16.87 5.07 -20.14
CA GLU A 181 -17.42 5.94 -21.18
C GLU A 181 -18.27 7.09 -20.59
N THR A 182 -18.88 6.86 -19.43
CA THR A 182 -19.65 7.87 -18.68
C THR A 182 -18.78 8.98 -18.06
N GLN A 183 -17.47 8.80 -18.00
CA GLN A 183 -16.49 9.79 -17.49
C GLN A 183 -15.85 10.61 -18.62
N ILE A 184 -16.20 10.36 -19.88
CA ILE A 184 -15.75 11.15 -21.03
C ILE A 184 -16.47 12.50 -21.01
N THR A 185 -15.79 13.53 -20.54
CA THR A 185 -16.28 14.91 -20.65
C THR A 185 -15.90 15.51 -22.01
N SER A 186 -16.49 16.66 -22.37
CA SER A 186 -16.13 17.38 -23.61
C SER A 186 -14.66 17.82 -23.67
N SER A 187 -13.96 17.86 -22.53
CA SER A 187 -12.56 18.22 -22.42
C SER A 187 -11.60 17.02 -22.34
N LEU A 188 -12.09 15.82 -22.01
CA LEU A 188 -11.28 14.61 -21.97
C LEU A 188 -11.40 13.87 -23.31
N LYS A 189 -10.28 13.78 -24.03
CA LYS A 189 -10.20 13.02 -25.29
C LYS A 189 -9.19 11.89 -25.10
N PRO A 190 -9.42 10.71 -25.70
CA PRO A 190 -8.44 9.64 -25.71
C PRO A 190 -7.09 10.16 -26.25
N PRO A 191 -5.95 9.74 -25.68
CA PRO A 191 -4.62 10.13 -26.16
C PRO A 191 -4.33 9.60 -27.58
N THR A 192 -5.18 8.71 -28.10
CA THR A 192 -5.16 8.20 -29.48
C THR A 192 -5.89 9.08 -30.48
N VAL A 193 -6.54 10.17 -30.06
CA VAL A 193 -7.20 11.10 -30.99
C VAL A 193 -6.14 11.89 -31.75
N ILE A 194 -5.99 11.57 -33.04
CA ILE A 194 -5.11 12.29 -33.96
C ILE A 194 -5.68 13.71 -34.15
N GLN A 195 -4.93 14.71 -33.72
CA GLN A 195 -5.32 16.12 -33.89
C GLN A 195 -5.12 16.58 -35.34
N PRO A 196 -5.93 17.52 -35.83
CA PRO A 196 -5.70 18.16 -37.13
C PRO A 196 -4.28 18.77 -37.18
N GLY A 197 -3.46 18.35 -38.14
CA GLY A 197 -2.07 18.79 -38.27
C GLY A 197 -1.06 18.06 -37.40
N ALA A 198 -1.45 16.97 -36.72
CA ALA A 198 -0.51 16.12 -36.01
C ALA A 198 0.59 15.60 -36.96
N PRO A 199 1.87 15.56 -36.53
CA PRO A 199 2.97 15.12 -37.37
C PRO A 199 2.79 13.65 -37.76
N VAL A 200 2.70 13.39 -39.06
CA VAL A 200 2.62 12.03 -39.61
C VAL A 200 4.04 11.51 -39.82
N ARG A 201 4.45 10.51 -39.03
CA ARG A 201 5.71 9.80 -39.28
C ARG A 201 5.49 8.78 -40.39
N MET A 202 5.97 9.08 -41.59
CA MET A 202 5.80 8.25 -42.80
C MET A 202 6.62 6.94 -42.78
N SER A 203 7.48 6.75 -41.78
CA SER A 203 8.40 5.61 -41.66
C SER A 203 8.48 5.14 -40.21
N VAL A 204 7.46 4.40 -39.78
CA VAL A 204 7.49 3.62 -38.55
C VAL A 204 7.87 2.18 -38.95
N ARG A 205 9.03 1.70 -38.48
CA ARG A 205 9.40 0.28 -38.56
C ARG A 205 8.79 -0.47 -37.40
#